data_AF-A0A818QX09-F1
#
_entry.id   AF-A0A818QX09-F1
#
_cell.length_a   1.000
_cell.length_b   1.000
_cell.length_c   1.000
_cell.angle_alpha   90.00
_cell.angle_beta   90.00
_cell.angle_gamma   90.00
#
_symmetry.space_group_name_H-M   'P 1'
#
loop_
_entity.id
_entity.type
_entity.pdbx_description
1 polymer ?
#
loop_
_entity_poly.entity_id
_entity_poly.type
_entity_poly.pdbx_seq_one_letter_code
_entity_poly.pdbx_strand_id
1 'polypeptide(L)'
;MPYYQQVWALSECFALVKEYEKKLNIRFEFLIRARPHSVLALVNQTLEPLNNLTIAIPDQHNFGGYNDRFAIGSMSMMGKYMSRWHNFSACYIKNIHAESFLKLFLDRFHSNVTLIKRLTYEHLPHGFGHCH
;
A
#
# COMPACT_ATOMS: atom_id res chain seq x y z
N MET A 1 -2.36 -13.48 -12.92
CA MET A 1 -3.63 -12.71 -13.03
C MET A 1 -4.17 -12.18 -11.69
N PRO A 2 -4.10 -12.88 -10.53
CA PRO A 2 -4.73 -12.40 -9.27
C PRO A 2 -4.15 -11.10 -8.67
N TYR A 3 -2.85 -10.84 -8.85
CA TYR A 3 -2.19 -9.65 -8.30
C TYR A 3 -2.74 -8.34 -8.87
N TYR A 4 -3.08 -8.31 -10.16
CA TYR A 4 -3.52 -7.10 -10.85
C TYR A 4 -4.91 -6.64 -10.41
N GLN A 5 -5.79 -7.59 -10.07
CA GLN A 5 -7.09 -7.29 -9.48
C GLN A 5 -6.94 -6.59 -8.12
N GLN A 6 -5.96 -6.99 -7.32
CA GLN A 6 -5.67 -6.32 -6.04
C GLN A 6 -5.21 -4.89 -6.25
N VAL A 7 -4.34 -4.64 -7.25
CA VAL A 7 -3.84 -3.29 -7.54
C VAL A 7 -4.95 -2.38 -8.05
N TRP A 8 -5.86 -2.87 -8.91
CA TRP A 8 -7.04 -2.12 -9.32
C TRP A 8 -7.97 -1.80 -8.13
N ALA A 9 -8.26 -2.78 -7.28
CA ALA A 9 -9.12 -2.58 -6.11
C ALA A 9 -8.58 -1.50 -5.15
N LEU A 10 -7.25 -1.34 -5.05
CA LEU A 10 -6.67 -0.24 -4.27
C LEU A 10 -7.04 1.14 -4.84
N SER A 11 -7.09 1.28 -6.17
CA SER A 11 -7.47 2.55 -6.81
C SER A 11 -8.93 2.89 -6.52
N GLU A 12 -9.82 1.89 -6.59
CA GLU A 12 -11.23 2.04 -6.21
C GLU A 12 -11.40 2.40 -4.73
N CYS A 13 -10.66 1.74 -3.82
CA CYS A 13 -10.68 2.10 -2.40
C CYS A 13 -10.25 3.54 -2.17
N PHE A 14 -9.26 4.05 -2.90
CA PHE A 14 -8.84 5.44 -2.77
C PHE A 14 -9.89 6.41 -3.31
N ALA A 15 -10.57 6.07 -4.42
CA ALA A 15 -11.69 6.86 -4.93
C ALA A 15 -12.80 7.01 -3.87
N LEU A 16 -13.16 5.91 -3.18
CA LEU A 16 -14.12 5.93 -2.07
C LEU A 16 -13.69 6.85 -0.93
N VAL A 17 -12.40 6.86 -0.56
CA VAL A 17 -11.87 7.78 0.45
C VAL A 17 -12.08 9.24 0.03
N LYS A 18 -11.78 9.57 -1.24
CA LYS A 18 -11.95 10.94 -1.77
C LYS A 18 -13.42 11.35 -1.84
N GLU A 19 -14.32 10.43 -2.20
CA GLU A 19 -15.76 10.68 -2.16
C GLU A 19 -16.24 10.96 -0.74
N TYR A 20 -15.74 10.22 0.25
CA TYR A 20 -16.08 10.40 1.65
C TYR A 20 -15.60 11.75 2.20
N GLU A 21 -14.36 12.15 1.89
CA GLU A 21 -13.84 13.49 2.21
C GLU A 21 -14.74 14.59 1.66
N LYS A 22 -15.15 14.47 0.39
CA LYS A 22 -16.05 15.44 -0.26
C LYS A 22 -17.43 15.46 0.39
N LYS A 23 -18.01 14.29 0.65
CA LYS A 23 -19.36 14.14 1.21
C LYS A 23 -19.47 14.75 2.60
N LEU A 24 -18.44 14.57 3.43
CA LEU A 24 -18.43 15.03 4.82
C LEU A 24 -17.70 16.36 5.04
N ASN A 25 -17.11 16.93 3.99
CA ASN A 25 -16.26 18.12 4.07
C ASN A 25 -15.13 17.98 5.10
N ILE A 26 -14.48 16.81 5.11
CA ILE A 26 -13.32 16.49 5.95
C ILE A 26 -12.07 16.30 5.10
N ARG A 27 -10.90 16.35 5.73
CA ARG A 27 -9.62 15.99 5.10
C ARG A 27 -8.89 15.03 6.01
N PHE A 28 -8.50 13.88 5.47
CA PHE A 28 -7.61 12.96 6.16
C PHE A 28 -6.18 13.49 6.09
N GLU A 29 -5.41 13.35 7.16
CA GLU A 29 -4.00 13.75 7.19
C GLU A 29 -3.11 12.66 6.58
N PHE A 30 -3.43 11.41 6.88
CA PHE A 30 -2.71 10.24 6.38
C PHE A 30 -3.68 9.08 6.12
N LEU A 31 -3.22 8.13 5.30
CA LEU A 31 -3.93 6.89 5.00
C LEU A 31 -3.08 5.71 5.45
N ILE A 32 -3.72 4.76 6.12
CA ILE A 32 -3.16 3.44 6.43
C ILE A 32 -3.82 2.43 5.51
N ARG A 33 -3.01 1.66 4.79
CA ARG A 33 -3.46 0.51 4.00
C ARG A 33 -2.95 -0.76 4.66
N ALA A 34 -3.86 -1.67 5.00
CA ALA A 34 -3.54 -3.03 5.42
C ALA A 34 -4.13 -4.03 4.41
N ARG A 35 -3.40 -5.11 4.12
CA ARG A 35 -3.96 -6.22 3.34
C ARG A 35 -4.96 -6.98 4.24
N PRO A 36 -6.13 -7.42 3.72
CA PRO A 36 -7.13 -8.12 4.52
C PRO A 36 -6.60 -9.34 5.26
N HIS A 37 -5.56 -9.97 4.74
CA HIS A 37 -4.95 -11.17 5.32
C HIS A 37 -3.73 -10.90 6.20
N SER A 38 -3.51 -9.65 6.57
CA SER A 38 -2.38 -9.23 7.40
C SER A 38 -2.93 -8.51 8.61
N VAL A 39 -2.91 -9.20 9.76
CA VAL A 39 -3.28 -8.59 11.04
C VAL A 39 -2.05 -7.91 11.60
N LEU A 40 -2.18 -6.61 11.88
CA LEU A 40 -1.19 -5.86 12.63
C LEU A 40 -1.17 -6.39 14.07
N ALA A 41 -0.12 -7.10 14.46
CA ALA A 41 -0.01 -7.63 15.81
C ALA A 41 0.26 -6.52 16.84
N LEU A 42 1.06 -5.51 16.48
CA LEU A 42 1.39 -4.39 17.36
C LEU A 42 1.95 -3.20 16.57
N VAL A 43 1.35 -2.02 16.74
CA VAL A 43 1.93 -0.75 16.25
C VAL A 43 2.46 0.03 17.46
N ASN A 44 3.65 -0.33 17.95
CA ASN A 44 4.31 0.40 19.04
C ASN A 44 5.05 1.66 18.56
N GLN A 45 4.52 2.34 17.54
CA GLN A 45 5.10 3.55 16.98
C GLN A 45 4.03 4.63 16.86
N THR A 46 4.32 5.81 17.40
CA THR A 46 3.57 7.02 17.07
C THR A 46 3.70 7.24 15.57
N LEU A 47 2.58 7.15 14.86
CA LEU A 47 2.53 7.47 13.44
C LEU A 47 2.45 8.98 13.32
N GLU A 48 3.61 9.63 13.27
CA GLU A 48 3.63 11.04 12.93
C GLU A 48 3.29 11.22 11.44
N PRO A 49 2.65 12.34 11.07
CA PRO A 49 2.36 12.64 9.67
C PRO A 49 3.66 12.62 8.86
N LEU A 50 3.82 11.57 8.05
CA LEU A 50 4.91 11.48 7.10
C LEU A 50 4.78 12.63 6.10
N ASN A 51 5.92 13.22 5.71
CA ASN A 51 5.91 14.27 4.70
C ASN A 51 5.29 13.77 3.37
N ASN A 52 5.01 14.69 2.45
CA ASN A 52 4.31 14.39 1.19
C ASN A 52 5.08 13.47 0.21
N LEU A 53 6.32 13.08 0.54
CA LEU A 53 7.17 12.21 -0.24
C LEU A 53 7.52 10.90 0.49
N THR A 54 7.19 10.78 1.78
CA THR A 54 7.55 9.62 2.57
C THR A 54 6.39 8.62 2.65
N ILE A 55 6.71 7.35 2.39
CA ILE A 55 5.84 6.21 2.64
C ILE A 55 6.57 5.24 3.58
N ALA A 56 5.87 4.77 4.60
CA ALA A 56 6.38 3.77 5.50
C ALA A 56 5.79 2.40 5.15
N ILE A 57 6.66 1.40 4.98
CA ILE A 57 6.30 0.03 4.60
C ILE A 57 7.08 -0.98 5.46
N PRO A 58 6.62 -2.23 5.61
CA PRO A 58 7.35 -3.25 6.36
C PRO A 58 8.73 -3.56 5.76
N ASP A 59 9.71 -3.80 6.63
CA ASP A 59 11.09 -4.19 6.26
C ASP A 59 11.20 -5.64 5.74
N GLN A 60 10.08 -6.33 5.54
CA GLN A 60 10.06 -7.73 5.11
C GLN A 60 9.99 -7.85 3.59
N HIS A 61 11.10 -7.58 2.90
CA HIS A 61 11.18 -7.70 1.46
C HIS A 61 11.77 -9.06 1.06
N ASN A 62 11.09 -9.77 0.15
CA ASN A 62 11.71 -10.85 -0.60
C ASN A 62 12.21 -10.28 -1.94
N PHE A 63 13.12 -10.98 -2.61
CA PHE A 63 13.55 -10.65 -4.00
C PHE A 63 14.06 -9.21 -4.26
N GLY A 64 14.46 -8.46 -3.22
CA GLY A 64 14.98 -7.09 -3.33
C GLY A 64 13.94 -6.00 -3.65
N GLY A 65 12.63 -6.30 -3.53
CA GLY A 65 11.54 -5.35 -3.79
C GLY A 65 10.98 -4.68 -2.53
N TYR A 66 9.79 -4.08 -2.64
CA TYR A 66 9.05 -3.53 -1.50
C TYR A 66 7.82 -4.35 -1.17
N ASN A 67 7.60 -4.61 0.12
CA ASN A 67 6.45 -5.39 0.58
C ASN A 67 5.20 -4.52 0.59
N ASP A 68 4.16 -4.99 -0.09
CA ASP A 68 2.90 -4.27 -0.22
C ASP A 68 1.84 -4.70 0.78
N ARG A 69 2.13 -5.53 1.80
CA ARG A 69 1.15 -5.98 2.82
C ARG A 69 0.63 -4.84 3.67
N PHE A 70 1.43 -3.80 3.84
CA PHE A 70 1.06 -2.64 4.63
C PHE A 70 1.76 -1.38 4.12
N ALA A 71 1.09 -0.24 4.24
CA ALA A 71 1.64 1.05 3.87
C ALA A 71 0.99 2.17 4.68
N ILE A 72 1.79 3.15 5.08
CA ILE A 72 1.34 4.38 5.73
C ILE A 72 1.98 5.56 5.01
N GLY A 73 1.19 6.60 4.76
CA GLY A 73 1.73 7.87 4.27
C GLY A 73 0.69 8.97 4.25
N SER A 74 1.15 10.18 3.94
CA SER A 74 0.26 11.32 3.68
C SER A 74 -0.76 10.99 2.58
N MET A 75 -1.90 11.68 2.58
CA MET A 75 -2.92 11.50 1.54
C MET A 75 -2.39 11.69 0.12
N SER A 76 -1.44 12.62 -0.08
CA SER A 76 -0.79 12.84 -1.37
C SER A 76 0.03 11.63 -1.82
N MET A 77 0.88 11.11 -0.91
CA MET A 77 1.73 9.97 -1.22
C MET A 77 0.92 8.68 -1.40
N MET A 78 -0.07 8.48 -0.53
CA MET A 78 -0.96 7.32 -0.60
C MET A 78 -1.88 7.37 -1.81
N GLY A 79 -2.26 8.56 -2.31
CA GLY A 79 -2.95 8.70 -3.58
C GLY A 79 -2.14 8.12 -4.75
N LYS A 80 -0.84 8.42 -4.82
CA LYS A 80 0.06 7.82 -5.82
C LYS A 80 0.16 6.31 -5.64
N TYR A 81 0.40 5.85 -4.41
CA TYR A 81 0.55 4.43 -4.08
C TYR A 81 -0.69 3.59 -4.44
N MET A 82 -1.87 4.09 -4.10
CA MET A 82 -3.16 3.39 -4.30
C MET A 82 -3.61 3.45 -5.77
N SER A 83 -3.24 4.50 -6.50
CA SER A 83 -3.59 4.72 -7.91
C SER A 83 -2.58 4.12 -8.90
N ARG A 84 -1.65 3.28 -8.42
CA ARG A 84 -0.58 2.69 -9.25
C ARG A 84 -1.10 1.79 -10.39
N TRP A 85 -2.35 1.33 -10.31
CA TRP A 85 -3.02 0.62 -11.39
C TRP A 85 -3.03 1.41 -12.71
N HIS A 86 -3.28 2.72 -12.64
CA HIS A 86 -3.34 3.56 -13.85
C HIS A 86 -1.98 3.65 -14.55
N ASN A 87 -0.90 3.65 -13.77
CA ASN A 87 0.46 3.62 -14.33
C ASN A 87 0.79 2.25 -14.91
N PHE A 88 0.37 1.18 -14.24
CA PHE A 88 0.58 -0.18 -14.71
C PHE A 88 -0.19 -0.48 -16.01
N SER A 89 -1.46 -0.08 -16.07
CA SER A 89 -2.31 -0.27 -17.25
C SER A 89 -1.84 0.54 -18.46
N ALA A 90 -1.26 1.72 -18.24
CA ALA A 90 -0.66 2.52 -19.31
C ALA A 90 0.68 1.95 -19.82
N CYS A 91 1.45 1.27 -18.96
CA CYS A 91 2.76 0.71 -19.31
C CYS A 91 2.94 -0.68 -18.68
N TYR A 92 2.42 -1.70 -19.37
CA TYR A 92 2.49 -3.08 -18.92
C TYR A 92 3.90 -3.65 -19.09
N ILE A 93 4.51 -4.04 -17.97
CA ILE A 93 5.80 -4.75 -17.96
C ILE A 93 5.54 -6.24 -17.77
N LYS A 94 5.89 -7.05 -18.78
CA LYS A 94 5.72 -8.50 -18.74
C LYS A 94 6.68 -9.12 -17.71
N ASN A 95 6.20 -10.11 -16.95
CA ASN A 95 6.98 -10.89 -15.97
C ASN A 95 7.60 -10.08 -14.81
N ILE A 96 7.08 -8.90 -14.49
CA ILE A 96 7.53 -8.16 -13.31
C ILE A 96 6.88 -8.71 -12.04
N HIS A 97 7.69 -8.94 -11.00
CA HIS A 97 7.19 -9.26 -9.67
C HIS A 97 6.51 -8.06 -9.02
N ALA A 98 5.48 -8.32 -8.22
CA ALA A 98 4.72 -7.33 -7.47
C ALA A 98 5.61 -6.36 -6.65
N GLU A 99 6.55 -6.93 -5.91
CA GLU A 99 7.46 -6.17 -5.03
C GLU A 99 8.45 -5.32 -5.83
N SER A 100 8.95 -5.86 -6.95
CA SER A 100 9.80 -5.12 -7.89
C SER A 100 9.06 -3.98 -8.58
N PHE A 101 7.79 -4.21 -8.97
CA PHE A 101 6.96 -3.17 -9.55
C PHE A 101 6.71 -2.03 -8.55
N LEU A 102 6.37 -2.36 -7.29
CA LEU A 102 6.19 -1.36 -6.26
C LEU A 102 7.47 -0.54 -6.03
N LYS A 103 8.64 -1.21 -6.03
CA LYS A 103 9.93 -0.54 -5.93
C LYS A 103 10.20 0.43 -7.07
N LEU A 104 10.12 -0.04 -8.32
CA LEU A 104 10.31 0.83 -9.49
C LEU A 104 9.33 2.00 -9.51
N PHE A 105 8.08 1.75 -9.10
CA PHE A 105 7.06 2.79 -9.00
C PHE A 105 7.44 3.86 -7.98
N LEU A 106 7.75 3.47 -6.73
CA LEU A 106 8.11 4.42 -5.67
C LEU A 106 9.41 5.18 -5.98
N ASP A 107 10.40 4.48 -6.53
CA ASP A 107 11.70 5.05 -6.94
C ASP A 107 11.51 6.10 -8.06
N ARG A 108 10.62 5.85 -9.04
CA ARG A 108 10.29 6.79 -10.12
C ARG A 108 9.68 8.10 -9.61
N PHE A 109 8.95 8.07 -8.50
CA PHE A 109 8.35 9.27 -7.91
C PHE A 109 9.27 9.97 -6.90
N HIS A 110 10.54 9.55 -6.80
CA HIS A 110 11.50 10.04 -5.81
C HIS A 110 10.94 9.99 -4.39
N SER A 111 10.22 8.92 -4.07
CA SER A 111 9.58 8.74 -2.77
C SER A 111 10.62 8.27 -1.75
N ASN A 112 10.59 8.84 -0.55
CA ASN A 112 11.38 8.35 0.56
C ASN A 112 10.68 7.13 1.17
N VAL A 113 11.37 6.00 1.24
CA VAL A 113 10.80 4.76 1.80
C VAL A 113 11.37 4.53 3.19
N THR A 114 10.51 4.63 4.20
CA THR A 114 10.87 4.30 5.59
C THR A 114 10.50 2.85 5.87
N LEU A 115 11.50 2.01 6.14
CA LEU A 115 11.30 0.60 6.44
C LEU A 115 10.96 0.43 7.93
N ILE A 116 9.76 -0.09 8.20
CA ILE A 116 9.30 -0.36 9.56
C ILE A 116 9.73 -1.77 9.95
N LYS A 117 10.77 -1.86 10.78
CA LYS A 117 11.39 -3.12 11.20
C LYS A 117 10.56 -3.96 12.18
N ARG A 118 9.66 -3.30 12.93
CA ARG A 118 8.88 -3.94 14.01
C ARG A 118 7.43 -4.22 13.65
N LEU A 119 7.07 -4.14 12.37
CA LEU A 119 5.75 -4.53 11.91
C LEU A 119 5.71 -6.05 11.72
N THR A 120 5.31 -6.75 12.79
CA THR A 120 4.97 -8.17 12.74
C THR A 120 3.53 -8.34 12.31
N TYR A 121 3.30 -9.29 11.40
CA TYR A 121 1.97 -9.68 10.96
C TYR A 121 1.77 -11.15 11.19
N GLU A 122 0.58 -11.50 11.65
CA GLU A 122 0.12 -12.88 11.61
C GLU A 122 -0.53 -13.12 10.24
N HIS A 123 -0.03 -14.13 9.54
CA HIS A 123 -0.68 -14.60 8.32
C HIS A 123 -1.91 -15.39 8.75
N LEU A 124 -3.09 -14.78 8.62
CA LEU A 124 -4.33 -15.54 8.72
C LEU A 124 -4.43 -16.45 7.49
N PRO A 125 -4.55 -17.77 7.59
CA PRO A 125 -4.73 -18.62 6.41
C PRO A 125 -6.03 -18.26 5.68
N HIS A 126 -5.98 -18.17 4.35
CA HIS A 126 -7.11 -17.81 3.49
C HIS A 126 -7.07 -18.65 2.22
N GLY A 127 -8.21 -19.26 1.85
CA GLY A 127 -8.32 -20.15 0.69
C GLY A 127 -9.53 -21.09 0.78
N PHE A 128 -9.74 -21.91 -0.26
CA PHE A 128 -10.79 -22.94 -0.31
C PHE A 128 -10.56 -23.94 0.86
N GLY A 129 -11.24 -23.75 1.99
CA GLY A 129 -11.09 -24.56 3.20
C GLY A 129 -10.92 -23.76 4.51
N HIS A 130 -10.66 -22.46 4.41
CA HIS A 130 -10.57 -21.56 5.56
C HIS A 130 -11.39 -20.30 5.26
N CYS A 131 -12.68 -20.34 5.63
CA CYS A 131 -13.56 -19.18 5.65
C CYS A 131 -13.59 -18.61 7.07
N HIS A 132 -13.60 -17.27 7.17
CA HIS A 132 -13.89 -16.54 8.41
C HIS A 132 -15.39 -16.57 8.70
#